data_AF-A0A3D5D3F5-F1
#
_entry.id   AF-A0A3D5D3F5-F1
#
_cell.length_a   1.000
_cell.length_b   1.000
_cell.length_c   1.000
_cell.angle_alpha   90.00
_cell.angle_beta   90.00
_cell.angle_gamma   90.00
#
_symmetry.space_group_name_H-M   'P 1'
#
loop_
_entity.id
_entity.type
_entity.pdbx_description
1 polymer ?
#
loop_
_entity_poly.entity_id
_entity_poly.type
_entity_poly.pdbx_seq_one_letter_code
_entity_poly.pdbx_strand_id
1 'polypeptide(L)'
;MKPAVILLSLSVALHAAEPKPDPKELPRIPHTPVAKARGTFEVKPGFDLQLAAAEPVVADPIAMSFDAHGRLYVVEMIGYSERREANAGRIRRLEDADGDGRFEKSTVFAQG
;
A
#
# COMPACT_ATOMS: atom_id res chain seq x y z
N MET A 1 -40.12 32.28 -43.64
CA MET A 1 -38.71 31.82 -43.61
C MET A 1 -37.99 32.64 -42.55
N LYS A 2 -37.56 32.03 -41.42
CA LYS A 2 -36.83 32.71 -40.35
C LYS A 2 -35.36 32.29 -40.43
N PRO A 3 -34.38 33.21 -40.34
CA PRO A 3 -32.97 32.83 -40.42
C PRO A 3 -32.54 32.20 -39.09
N ALA A 4 -31.96 31.00 -39.16
CA ALA A 4 -31.33 30.37 -38.01
C ALA A 4 -29.91 30.94 -37.86
N VAL A 5 -29.64 31.62 -36.76
CA VAL A 5 -28.29 32.03 -36.37
C VAL A 5 -27.67 30.89 -35.58
N ILE A 6 -26.60 30.30 -36.12
CA ILE A 6 -25.82 29.28 -35.44
C ILE A 6 -24.66 29.98 -34.72
N LEU A 7 -24.73 30.05 -33.39
CA LEU A 7 -23.58 30.43 -32.56
C LEU A 7 -22.65 29.22 -32.43
N LEU A 8 -21.43 29.34 -32.94
CA LEU A 8 -20.37 28.37 -32.71
C LEU A 8 -19.59 28.78 -31.45
N SER A 9 -19.85 28.11 -30.32
CA SER A 9 -19.11 28.34 -29.07
C SER A 9 -17.75 27.64 -29.13
N LEU A 10 -16.67 28.42 -29.16
CA LEU A 10 -15.31 27.92 -29.07
C LEU A 10 -14.97 27.64 -27.60
N SER A 11 -15.13 26.40 -27.15
CA SER A 11 -14.69 25.98 -25.82
C SER A 11 -13.17 25.84 -25.80
N VAL A 12 -12.47 26.81 -25.23
CA VAL A 12 -11.05 26.68 -24.90
C VAL A 12 -10.93 25.79 -23.67
N ALA A 13 -10.44 24.56 -23.87
CA ALA A 13 -10.10 23.68 -22.76
C ALA A 13 -8.81 24.17 -22.10
N LEU A 14 -8.95 24.92 -21.00
CA LEU A 14 -7.84 25.31 -20.16
C LEU A 14 -7.29 24.05 -19.47
N HIS A 15 -6.21 23.47 -20.00
CA HIS A 15 -5.46 22.44 -19.30
C HIS A 15 -4.72 23.09 -18.13
N ALA A 16 -5.23 22.91 -16.92
CA ALA A 16 -4.47 23.22 -15.72
C ALA A 16 -3.26 22.29 -15.67
N ALA A 17 -2.06 22.84 -15.87
CA ALA A 17 -0.83 22.09 -15.66
C ALA A 17 -0.67 21.85 -14.16
N GLU A 18 -0.53 20.60 -13.74
CA GLU A 18 -0.19 20.29 -12.36
C GLU A 18 1.15 20.96 -12.00
N PRO A 19 1.24 21.63 -10.85
CA PRO A 19 2.50 22.22 -10.40
C PRO A 19 3.52 21.09 -10.21
N LYS A 20 4.67 21.17 -10.89
CA LYS A 20 5.77 20.25 -10.67
C LYS A 20 6.43 20.59 -9.34
N PRO A 21 6.41 19.70 -8.33
CA PRO A 21 7.04 19.99 -7.04
C PRO A 21 8.57 20.14 -7.22
N ASP A 22 9.17 21.10 -6.51
CA ASP A 22 10.63 21.22 -6.45
C ASP A 22 11.18 20.05 -5.63
N PRO A 23 12.10 19.22 -6.16
CA PRO A 23 12.70 18.13 -5.40
C PRO A 23 13.31 18.54 -4.05
N LYS A 24 13.71 19.81 -3.89
CA LYS A 24 14.21 20.36 -2.62
C LYS A 24 13.13 20.43 -1.53
N GLU A 25 11.86 20.52 -1.91
CA GLU A 25 10.72 20.52 -0.99
C GLU A 25 10.34 19.10 -0.54
N LEU A 26 10.89 18.07 -1.19
CA LEU A 26 10.59 16.65 -0.92
C LEU A 26 11.87 15.89 -0.49
N PRO A 27 12.52 16.26 0.63
CA PRO A 27 13.70 15.56 1.09
C PRO A 27 13.36 14.10 1.45
N ARG A 28 14.21 13.16 1.01
CA ARG A 28 14.06 11.74 1.36
C ARG A 28 14.42 11.52 2.82
N ILE A 29 13.47 11.04 3.60
CA ILE A 29 13.69 10.60 4.98
C ILE A 29 14.22 9.15 4.91
N PRO A 30 15.34 8.83 5.58
CA PRO A 30 15.81 7.46 5.65
C PRO A 30 14.79 6.59 6.40
N HIS A 31 14.51 5.40 5.86
CA HIS A 31 13.67 4.43 6.55
C HIS A 31 14.37 3.91 7.81
N THR A 32 13.58 3.48 8.80
CA THR A 32 14.10 2.73 9.94
C THR A 32 14.35 1.28 9.52
N PRO A 33 15.57 0.72 9.71
CA PRO A 33 15.82 -0.68 9.44
C PRO A 33 14.91 -1.57 10.29
N VAL A 34 14.40 -2.67 9.72
CA VAL A 34 13.48 -3.61 10.39
C VAL A 34 14.01 -4.05 11.76
N ALA A 35 15.29 -4.39 11.85
CA ALA A 35 15.93 -4.80 13.11
C ALA A 35 15.94 -3.73 14.21
N LYS A 36 15.72 -2.46 13.86
CA LYS A 36 15.66 -1.32 14.80
C LYS A 36 14.24 -0.85 15.10
N ALA A 37 13.24 -1.30 14.33
CA ALA A 37 11.86 -0.81 14.42
C ALA A 37 11.28 -0.96 15.83
N ARG A 38 11.51 -2.08 16.52
CA ARG A 38 11.02 -2.30 17.90
C ARG A 38 11.41 -1.18 18.87
N GLY A 39 12.58 -0.59 18.70
CA GLY A 39 13.10 0.48 19.57
C GLY A 39 12.45 1.84 19.35
N THR A 40 11.62 1.99 18.31
CA THR A 40 10.91 3.26 18.01
C THR A 40 9.50 3.30 18.59
N PHE A 41 9.04 2.21 19.23
CA PHE A 41 7.70 2.12 19.82
C PHE A 41 7.76 2.21 21.33
N GLU A 42 6.84 2.98 21.90
CA GLU A 42 6.52 2.90 23.33
C GLU A 42 5.43 1.85 23.55
N VAL A 43 5.70 0.89 24.44
CA VAL A 43 4.79 -0.21 24.74
C VAL A 43 4.36 -0.10 26.20
N LYS A 44 3.06 -0.26 26.46
CA LYS A 44 2.52 -0.21 27.82
C LYS A 44 3.12 -1.33 28.68
N PRO A 45 3.43 -1.08 29.96
CA PRO A 45 3.88 -2.14 30.88
C PRO A 45 2.92 -3.34 30.89
N GLY A 46 3.49 -4.55 30.87
CA GLY A 46 2.75 -5.81 30.81
C GLY A 46 2.41 -6.30 29.39
N PHE A 47 2.78 -5.53 28.35
CA PHE A 47 2.67 -5.94 26.95
C PHE A 47 4.05 -6.07 26.31
N ASP A 48 4.14 -6.92 25.30
CA ASP A 48 5.31 -6.99 24.43
C ASP A 48 4.91 -6.76 22.97
N LEU A 49 5.88 -6.33 22.17
CA LEU A 49 5.75 -6.06 20.75
C LEU A 49 6.85 -6.85 20.02
N GLN A 50 6.43 -7.67 19.06
CA GLN A 50 7.30 -8.48 18.22
C GLN A 50 7.09 -8.15 16.75
N LEU A 51 8.15 -8.29 15.96
CA LEU A 51 8.03 -8.26 14.51
C LEU A 51 7.44 -9.58 14.00
N ALA A 52 6.21 -9.53 13.48
CA ALA A 52 5.55 -10.69 12.89
C ALA A 52 5.98 -10.95 11.44
N ALA A 53 6.05 -9.91 10.59
CA ALA A 53 6.46 -10.03 9.19
C ALA A 53 7.06 -8.71 8.68
N ALA A 54 7.94 -8.81 7.68
CA ALA A 54 8.49 -7.68 6.95
C ALA A 54 8.73 -8.09 5.48
N GLU A 55 9.11 -7.15 4.62
CA GLU A 55 9.54 -7.48 3.26
C GLU A 55 10.66 -8.55 3.27
N PRO A 56 10.63 -9.53 2.34
CA PRO A 56 9.69 -9.70 1.23
C PRO A 56 8.44 -10.54 1.57
N VAL A 57 8.26 -10.93 2.83
CA VAL A 57 7.15 -11.78 3.30
C VAL A 57 5.81 -11.07 3.22
N VAL A 58 5.80 -9.74 3.31
CA VAL A 58 4.60 -8.90 3.13
C VAL A 58 5.01 -7.57 2.50
N ALA A 59 4.12 -6.95 1.72
CA ALA A 59 4.29 -5.63 1.12
C ALA A 59 2.98 -4.83 1.18
N ASP A 60 3.03 -3.56 1.58
CA ASP A 60 1.88 -2.64 1.68
C ASP A 60 0.61 -3.25 2.34
N PRO A 61 0.71 -3.76 3.59
CA PRO A 61 -0.40 -4.41 4.27
C PRO A 61 -1.51 -3.42 4.68
N ILE A 62 -2.77 -3.78 4.43
CA ILE A 62 -3.95 -2.95 4.76
C ILE A 62 -4.84 -3.61 5.81
N ALA A 63 -5.12 -4.90 5.66
CA ALA A 63 -5.98 -5.67 6.56
C ALA A 63 -5.45 -7.09 6.67
N MET A 64 -5.72 -7.75 7.80
CA MET A 64 -5.27 -9.12 8.02
C MET A 64 -6.22 -9.95 8.89
N SER A 65 -6.16 -11.26 8.74
CA SER A 65 -6.92 -12.20 9.55
C SER A 65 -6.22 -13.56 9.64
N PHE A 66 -6.32 -14.22 10.79
CA PHE A 66 -5.84 -15.58 10.98
C PHE A 66 -6.90 -16.60 10.59
N ASP A 67 -6.49 -17.72 10.01
CA ASP A 67 -7.35 -18.88 9.86
C ASP A 67 -7.25 -19.87 11.04
N ALA A 68 -8.05 -20.93 10.99
CA ALA A 68 -8.08 -21.97 12.03
C ALA A 68 -6.77 -22.78 12.16
N HIS A 69 -5.83 -22.63 11.22
CA HIS A 69 -4.52 -23.27 11.23
C HIS A 69 -3.41 -22.30 11.65
N GLY A 70 -3.75 -21.08 12.09
CA GLY A 70 -2.77 -20.07 12.50
C GLY A 70 -2.06 -19.37 11.34
N ARG A 71 -2.49 -19.58 10.09
CA ARG A 71 -1.91 -18.88 8.93
C ARG A 71 -2.50 -17.48 8.85
N LEU A 72 -1.67 -16.50 8.51
CA LEU A 72 -2.09 -15.09 8.43
C LEU A 72 -2.39 -14.71 6.97
N TYR A 73 -3.59 -14.24 6.69
CA TYR A 73 -3.99 -13.69 5.39
C TYR A 73 -3.88 -12.18 5.46
N VAL A 74 -3.18 -11.57 4.50
CA VAL A 74 -2.92 -10.13 4.45
C VAL A 74 -3.38 -9.57 3.11
N VAL A 75 -4.21 -8.54 3.14
CA VAL A 75 -4.56 -7.72 1.97
C VAL A 75 -3.44 -6.74 1.71
N GLU A 76 -2.86 -6.78 0.51
CA GLU A 76 -1.77 -5.92 0.07
C GLU A 76 -2.24 -4.93 -1.00
N MET A 77 -1.89 -3.65 -0.84
CA MET A 77 -2.22 -2.58 -1.79
C MET A 77 -0.95 -2.05 -2.46
N ILE A 78 -0.29 -2.90 -3.24
CA ILE A 78 0.98 -2.59 -3.93
C ILE A 78 0.83 -1.76 -5.22
N GLY A 79 -0.40 -1.35 -5.53
CA GLY A 79 -0.73 -0.58 -6.73
C GLY A 79 -0.62 0.93 -6.51
N TYR A 80 -0.39 1.66 -7.59
CA TYR A 80 -0.42 3.12 -7.62
C TYR A 80 -1.70 3.61 -8.30
N SER A 81 -2.23 4.75 -7.85
CA SER A 81 -3.47 5.37 -8.36
C SER A 81 -3.46 5.64 -9.87
N GLU A 82 -2.30 6.00 -10.40
CA GLU A 82 -2.02 6.32 -11.79
C GLU A 82 -2.05 5.08 -12.69
N ARG A 83 -2.02 3.89 -12.08
CA ARG A 83 -2.03 2.59 -12.75
C ARG A 83 -3.21 1.75 -12.28
N ARG A 84 -4.38 2.37 -12.12
CA ARG A 84 -5.59 1.71 -11.64
C ARG A 84 -5.93 0.42 -12.40
N GLU A 85 -5.77 0.44 -13.72
CA GLU A 85 -6.05 -0.71 -14.59
C GLU A 85 -5.11 -1.91 -14.35
N ALA A 86 -4.02 -1.74 -13.62
CA ALA A 86 -3.11 -2.83 -13.30
C ALA A 86 -3.70 -3.80 -12.26
N ASN A 87 -4.75 -3.39 -11.52
CA ASN A 87 -5.38 -4.15 -10.43
C ASN A 87 -4.35 -4.95 -9.60
N ALA A 88 -3.34 -4.24 -9.10
CA ALA A 88 -2.17 -4.88 -8.49
C ALA A 88 -2.46 -5.44 -7.08
N GLY A 89 -3.69 -5.28 -6.57
CA GLY A 89 -4.08 -5.77 -5.26
C GLY A 89 -3.98 -7.29 -5.17
N ARG A 90 -3.55 -7.79 -4.02
CA ARG A 90 -3.47 -9.23 -3.77
C ARG A 90 -3.70 -9.58 -2.31
N ILE A 91 -4.08 -10.82 -2.07
CA ILE A 91 -4.12 -11.43 -0.75
C ILE A 91 -2.94 -12.37 -0.64
N ARG A 92 -2.11 -12.16 0.37
CA ARG A 92 -0.97 -13.03 0.68
C ARG A 92 -1.32 -13.92 1.87
N ARG A 93 -1.01 -15.20 1.78
CA ARG A 93 -1.07 -16.13 2.92
C ARG A 93 0.35 -16.33 3.45
N LEU A 94 0.54 -16.03 4.73
CA LEU A 94 1.79 -16.15 5.44
C LEU A 94 1.76 -17.39 6.34
N GLU A 95 2.91 -18.04 6.46
CA GLU A 95 3.11 -19.23 7.29
C GLU A 95 4.29 -19.00 8.23
N ASP A 96 4.05 -19.20 9.52
CA ASP A 96 5.03 -19.32 10.60
C ASP A 96 5.39 -20.82 10.68
N ALA A 97 6.65 -21.14 10.35
CA ALA A 97 7.08 -22.52 10.20
C ALA A 97 7.59 -23.16 11.51
N ASP A 98 8.02 -22.35 12.47
CA ASP A 98 8.63 -22.81 13.72
C ASP A 98 7.80 -22.45 14.98
N GLY A 99 6.71 -21.71 14.80
CA GLY A 99 5.75 -21.37 15.84
C GLY A 99 6.21 -20.26 16.77
N ASP A 100 7.20 -19.45 16.36
CA ASP A 100 7.74 -18.37 17.18
C ASP A 100 6.96 -17.04 17.06
N GLY A 101 5.93 -16.99 16.22
CA GLY A 101 5.10 -15.81 15.94
C GLY A 101 5.66 -14.91 14.84
N ARG A 102 6.81 -15.26 14.24
CA ARG A 102 7.35 -14.66 13.03
C ARG A 102 6.96 -15.51 11.84
N PHE A 103 6.62 -14.84 10.74
CA PHE A 103 6.22 -15.50 9.51
C PHE A 103 7.40 -15.49 8.53
N GLU A 104 7.89 -16.68 8.15
CA GLU A 104 9.05 -16.85 7.27
C GLU A 104 8.63 -16.97 5.81
N LYS A 105 7.44 -17.54 5.59
CA LYS A 105 6.98 -17.94 4.26
C LYS A 105 5.74 -17.17 3.87
N SER A 106 5.61 -16.96 2.57
CA SER A 106 4.40 -16.40 2.02
C SER A 106 4.11 -16.91 0.62
N THR A 107 2.82 -16.95 0.30
CA THR A 107 2.30 -17.32 -1.01
C THR A 107 1.21 -16.33 -1.43
N VAL A 108 1.10 -16.04 -2.72
CA VAL A 108 -0.06 -15.30 -3.23
C VAL A 108 -1.25 -16.25 -3.17
N PHE A 109 -2.23 -15.90 -2.34
CA PHE A 109 -3.45 -16.68 -2.17
C PHE A 109 -4.51 -16.28 -3.20
N ALA A 110 -4.68 -14.98 -3.43
CA ALA A 110 -5.56 -14.43 -4.45
C ALA A 110 -4.98 -13.15 -5.03
N GLN A 111 -5.30 -12.83 -6.27
CA GLN A 111 -4.91 -11.61 -6.98
C GLN A 111 -6.02 -11.26 -7.99
N GLY A 112 -6.20 -9.98 -8.32
CA GLY A 112 -7.23 -9.58 -9.29
C GLY A 112 -7.33 -8.08 -9.49
#